data_AF-A0A3S0XM36-F1
#
_entry.id   AF-A0A3S0XM36-F1
#
_cell.length_a   1.000
_cell.length_b   1.000
_cell.length_c   1.000
_cell.angle_alpha   90.00
_cell.angle_beta   90.00
_cell.angle_gamma   90.00
#
_symmetry.space_group_name_H-M   'P 1'
#
loop_
_entity.id
_entity.type
_entity.pdbx_description
1 polymer ?
#
loop_
_entity_poly.entity_id
_entity_poly.type
_entity_poly.pdbx_seq_one_letter_code
_entity_poly.pdbx_strand_id
1 'polypeptide(L)'
;TGQMLAALLGWGQGTFASKIVAGEGSVAVTREIDGGLETVDLKLPAIVTADLRLNEPRYASLPNIMKAKKKPLETVTPDSLGVDVAPRLTTLKVVEPAKRKAGVKVADVAALVDKLKTEARVI
;
A
#
# COMPACT_ATOMS: atom_id res chain seq x y z
N THR A 1 5.99 -5.47 -4.09
CA THR A 1 7.42 -5.10 -4.30
C THR A 1 8.20 -5.16 -3.00
N GLY A 2 7.77 -4.51 -1.92
CA GLY A 2 8.47 -4.52 -0.62
C GLY A 2 8.79 -5.91 -0.08
N GLN A 3 7.84 -6.85 -0.08
CA GLN A 3 8.09 -8.21 0.40
C GLN A 3 9.12 -8.97 -0.45
N MET A 4 9.14 -8.73 -1.77
CA MET A 4 10.12 -9.35 -2.66
C MET A 4 11.53 -8.83 -2.38
N LEU A 5 11.69 -7.53 -2.14
CA LEU A 5 12.97 -6.94 -1.78
C LEU A 5 13.49 -7.52 -0.45
N ALA A 6 12.61 -7.64 0.55
CA ALA A 6 12.98 -8.26 1.82
C ALA A 6 13.44 -9.71 1.65
N ALA A 7 12.74 -10.50 0.83
CA ALA A 7 13.10 -11.87 0.54
C ALA A 7 14.45 -11.99 -0.20
N LEU A 8 14.70 -11.13 -1.20
CA LEU A 8 15.96 -11.12 -1.96
C LEU A 8 17.17 -10.74 -1.09
N LEU A 9 16.98 -9.87 -0.10
CA LEU A 9 18.03 -9.44 0.82
C LEU A 9 18.15 -10.31 2.08
N GLY A 10 17.15 -11.16 2.36
CA GLY A 10 17.08 -11.92 3.62
C GLY A 10 16.86 -11.04 4.86
N TRP A 11 16.18 -9.89 4.70
CA TRP A 11 15.96 -8.92 5.78
C TRP A 11 14.58 -9.05 6.42
N GLY A 12 14.46 -8.63 7.68
CA GLY A 12 13.17 -8.51 8.35
C GLY A 12 12.23 -7.54 7.60
N GLN A 13 10.92 -7.79 7.65
CA GLN A 13 9.93 -6.96 6.96
C GLN A 13 8.78 -6.51 7.87
N GLY A 14 8.41 -5.24 7.78
CA GLY A 14 7.25 -4.64 8.43
C GLY A 14 6.28 -4.12 7.38
N THR A 15 5.33 -4.96 6.95
CA THR A 15 4.34 -4.54 5.95
C THR A 15 3.15 -3.83 6.59
N PHE A 16 2.47 -2.97 5.82
CA PHE A 16 1.29 -2.23 6.25
C PHE A 16 1.51 -1.40 7.52
N ALA A 17 2.66 -0.74 7.62
CA ALA A 17 3.05 0.02 8.81
C ALA A 17 2.13 1.24 9.01
N SER A 18 1.43 1.32 10.13
CA SER A 18 0.68 2.49 10.60
C SER A 18 1.39 3.26 11.72
N LYS A 19 2.43 2.68 12.33
CA LYS A 19 3.34 3.38 13.24
C LYS A 19 4.75 2.78 13.18
N ILE A 20 5.77 3.62 13.30
CA ILE A 20 7.17 3.21 13.35
C ILE A 20 7.84 3.89 14.55
N VAL A 21 8.51 3.11 15.38
CA VAL A 21 9.33 3.59 16.50
C VAL A 21 10.73 3.03 16.34
N ALA A 22 11.70 3.90 16.04
CA ALA A 22 13.10 3.51 15.91
C ALA A 22 13.72 3.26 17.29
N GLY A 23 14.43 2.14 17.43
CA GLY A 23 15.24 1.81 18.61
C GLY A 23 16.72 1.69 18.26
N GLU A 24 17.53 1.22 19.22
CA GLU A 24 18.94 0.94 18.99
C GLU A 24 19.10 -0.44 18.31
N GLY A 25 19.48 -0.45 17.04
CA GLY A 25 19.67 -1.69 16.27
C GLY A 25 18.39 -2.45 15.91
N SER A 26 17.21 -1.94 16.31
CA SER A 26 15.91 -2.47 15.92
C SER A 26 14.90 -1.37 15.58
N VAL A 27 13.77 -1.78 15.00
CA VAL A 27 12.64 -0.92 14.72
C VAL A 27 11.35 -1.64 15.07
N ALA A 28 10.55 -1.03 15.95
CA ALA A 28 9.21 -1.49 16.26
C ALA A 28 8.22 -0.92 15.23
N VAL A 29 7.49 -1.81 14.57
CA VAL A 29 6.51 -1.48 13.52
C VAL A 29 5.15 -1.97 13.95
N THR A 30 4.19 -1.05 14.11
CA THR A 30 2.77 -1.41 14.26
C THR A 30 2.15 -1.51 12.86
N ARG A 31 1.53 -2.65 12.58
CA ARG A 31 1.00 -3.06 11.29
C ARG A 31 -0.52 -3.13 11.34
N GLU A 32 -1.15 -2.74 10.24
CA GLU A 32 -2.56 -2.99 9.99
C GLU A 32 -2.75 -4.44 9.50
N ILE A 33 -3.58 -5.20 10.20
CA ILE A 33 -4.01 -6.54 9.81
C ILE A 33 -5.54 -6.60 9.85
N ASP A 34 -6.13 -7.63 9.23
CA ASP A 34 -7.60 -7.71 9.12
C ASP A 34 -8.32 -7.69 10.48
N GLY A 35 -7.68 -8.22 11.53
CA GLY A 35 -8.20 -8.25 12.90
C GLY A 35 -7.86 -7.05 13.77
N GLY A 36 -7.17 -6.03 13.25
CA GLY A 36 -6.74 -4.85 14.00
C GLY A 36 -5.26 -4.52 13.83
N LEU A 37 -4.55 -4.38 14.95
CA LEU A 37 -3.14 -3.95 14.96
C LEU A 37 -2.24 -5.04 15.52
N GLU A 38 -1.09 -5.21 14.89
CA GLU A 38 -0.01 -6.08 15.35
C GLU A 38 1.28 -5.28 15.46
N THR A 39 2.02 -5.40 16.56
CA THR A 39 3.35 -4.78 16.67
C THR A 39 4.44 -5.84 16.59
N VAL A 40 5.36 -5.65 15.66
CA VAL A 40 6.54 -6.50 15.46
C VAL A 40 7.81 -5.69 15.71
N ASP A 41 8.80 -6.32 16.33
CA ASP A 41 10.15 -5.74 16.49
C ASP A 41 11.09 -6.38 15.48
N LEU A 42 11.75 -5.56 14.66
CA LEU A 42 12.59 -5.99 13.55
C LEU A 42 14.03 -5.54 13.79
N LYS A 43 14.97 -6.48 13.77
CA LYS A 43 16.41 -6.15 13.78
C LYS A 43 16.78 -5.41 12.50
N LEU A 44 17.55 -4.33 12.63
CA LEU A 44 18.08 -3.60 11.48
C LEU A 44 19.29 -4.35 10.87
N PRO A 45 19.44 -4.35 9.53
CA PRO A 45 18.59 -3.67 8.53
C PRO A 45 17.25 -4.38 8.26
N ALA A 46 16.20 -3.61 7.98
CA ALA A 46 14.84 -4.09 7.73
C ALA A 46 14.15 -3.31 6.60
N ILE A 47 13.15 -3.94 5.97
CA ILE A 47 12.32 -3.33 4.92
C ILE A 47 10.93 -3.00 5.48
N VAL A 48 10.48 -1.77 5.30
CA VAL A 48 9.16 -1.31 5.77
C VAL A 48 8.33 -0.80 4.59
N THR A 49 7.05 -1.17 4.55
CA THR A 49 6.08 -0.59 3.61
C THR A 49 5.04 0.21 4.37
N ALA A 50 4.80 1.46 3.97
CA ALA A 50 3.86 2.35 4.64
C ALA A 50 2.40 2.01 4.29
N ASP A 51 1.54 1.95 5.30
CA ASP A 51 0.09 2.06 5.14
C ASP A 51 -0.32 3.54 5.04
N LEU A 52 -1.51 3.82 4.50
CA LEU A 52 -2.05 5.18 4.41
C LEU A 52 -2.24 5.83 5.79
N ARG A 53 -2.40 5.04 6.85
CA ARG A 53 -2.56 5.54 8.22
C ARG A 53 -1.26 5.95 8.90
N LEU A 54 -0.10 5.72 8.27
CA LEU A 54 1.20 5.98 8.88
C LEU A 54 1.41 7.46 9.23
N ASN A 55 1.06 8.34 8.29
CA ASN A 55 1.18 9.78 8.45
C ASN A 55 0.38 10.53 7.37
N GLU A 56 0.22 11.83 7.57
CA GLU A 56 -0.25 12.74 6.53
C GLU A 56 0.96 13.37 5.81
N PRO A 57 1.14 13.14 4.50
CA PRO A 57 2.23 13.73 3.76
C PRO A 57 2.15 15.26 3.76
N ARG A 58 3.19 15.92 4.28
CA ARG A 58 3.27 17.39 4.28
C ARG A 58 3.36 17.96 2.86
N TYR A 59 2.83 19.15 2.65
CA TYR A 59 3.07 19.92 1.43
C TYR A 59 4.55 20.31 1.28
N ALA A 60 5.05 20.24 0.06
CA ALA A 60 6.39 20.71 -0.27
C ALA A 60 6.39 22.25 -0.39
N SER A 61 7.19 22.93 0.42
CA SER A 61 7.33 24.40 0.34
C SER A 61 8.08 24.82 -0.93
N LEU A 62 7.77 26.01 -1.47
CA LEU A 62 8.46 26.58 -2.64
C LEU A 62 10.00 26.57 -2.50
N PRO A 63 10.61 26.95 -1.35
CA PRO A 63 12.05 26.84 -1.17
C PRO A 63 12.58 25.40 -1.30
N ASN A 64 11.83 24.42 -0.79
CA ASN A 64 12.22 23.01 -0.88
C ASN A 64 12.10 22.47 -2.30
N ILE A 65 11.11 22.91 -3.07
CA ILE A 65 10.96 22.58 -4.50
C ILE A 65 12.16 23.12 -5.29
N MET A 66 12.54 24.39 -5.06
CA MET A 66 13.70 24.99 -5.72
C MET A 66 15.02 24.31 -5.35
N LYS A 67 15.18 23.89 -4.08
CA LYS A 67 16.35 23.09 -3.64
C LYS A 67 16.34 21.70 -4.25
N ALA A 68 15.19 21.03 -4.32
CA ALA A 68 15.06 19.69 -4.88
C ALA A 68 15.46 19.66 -6.36
N LYS A 69 15.08 20.68 -7.15
CA LYS A 69 15.51 20.83 -8.54
C LYS A 69 17.02 20.90 -8.73
N LYS A 70 17.76 21.39 -7.73
CA LYS A 70 19.23 21.50 -7.77
C LYS A 70 19.95 20.24 -7.26
N LYS A 71 19.24 19.30 -6.62
CA LYS A 71 19.85 18.06 -6.14
C LYS A 71 20.25 17.21 -7.34
N PRO A 72 21.46 16.65 -7.38
CA PRO A 72 21.85 15.71 -8.42
C PRO A 72 20.86 14.54 -8.46
N LEU A 73 20.37 14.23 -9.66
CA LEU A 73 19.56 13.04 -9.93
C LEU A 73 20.42 12.07 -10.74
N GLU A 74 20.94 11.05 -10.07
CA GLU A 74 21.69 10.01 -10.74
C GLU A 74 20.74 9.17 -11.60
N THR A 75 21.10 8.96 -12.86
CA THR A 75 20.35 8.12 -13.79
C THR A 75 21.18 6.89 -14.08
N VAL A 76 20.71 5.74 -13.62
CA VAL A 76 21.34 4.42 -13.83
C VAL A 76 20.41 3.55 -14.66
N THR A 77 20.98 2.66 -15.48
CA THR A 77 20.21 1.67 -16.24
C THR A 77 20.20 0.33 -15.51
N PRO A 78 19.16 -0.50 -15.68
CA PRO A 78 19.16 -1.87 -15.15
C PRO A 78 20.39 -2.67 -15.57
N ASP A 79 20.86 -2.48 -16.81
CA ASP A 79 22.05 -3.15 -17.35
C ASP A 79 23.32 -2.84 -16.54
N SER A 80 23.48 -1.60 -16.08
CA SER A 80 24.63 -1.22 -15.23
C SER A 80 24.62 -1.90 -13.86
N LEU A 81 23.48 -2.44 -13.43
CA LEU A 81 23.30 -3.19 -12.18
C LEU A 81 23.26 -4.71 -12.40
N GLY A 82 23.38 -5.18 -13.64
CA GLY A 82 23.29 -6.61 -13.98
C GLY A 82 21.91 -7.21 -13.73
N VAL A 83 20.84 -6.42 -13.81
CA VAL A 83 19.47 -6.87 -13.55
C VAL A 83 18.73 -7.15 -14.85
N ASP A 84 18.31 -8.40 -15.04
CA ASP A 84 17.39 -8.78 -16.11
C ASP A 84 15.96 -8.30 -15.80
N VAL A 85 15.42 -7.49 -16.71
CA VAL A 85 14.07 -6.92 -16.63
C VAL A 85 13.08 -7.62 -17.57
N ALA A 86 13.45 -8.77 -18.14
CA ALA A 86 12.57 -9.57 -18.98
C ALA A 86 11.25 -9.89 -18.24
N PRO A 87 10.08 -9.56 -18.84
CA PRO A 87 8.80 -9.85 -18.23
C PRO A 87 8.62 -11.36 -18.04
N ARG A 88 8.31 -11.77 -16.81
CA ARG A 88 7.90 -13.15 -16.51
C ARG A 88 6.39 -13.38 -16.70
N LEU A 89 5.64 -12.33 -17.02
CA LEU A 89 4.19 -12.35 -17.21
C LEU A 89 3.83 -11.63 -18.51
N THR A 90 2.84 -12.15 -19.23
CA THR A 90 2.31 -11.55 -20.45
C THR A 90 0.87 -11.10 -20.22
N THR A 91 0.60 -9.81 -20.38
CA THR A 91 -0.77 -9.26 -20.30
C THR A 91 -1.53 -9.60 -21.57
N LEU A 92 -2.53 -10.48 -21.47
CA LEU A 92 -3.31 -10.93 -22.64
C LEU A 92 -4.42 -9.95 -23.04
N LYS A 93 -5.10 -9.35 -22.05
CA LYS A 93 -6.25 -8.48 -22.27
C LYS A 93 -6.45 -7.54 -21.09
N VAL A 94 -6.89 -6.32 -21.39
CA VAL A 94 -7.39 -5.35 -20.40
C VAL A 94 -8.79 -4.94 -20.85
N VAL A 95 -9.77 -5.03 -19.95
CA VAL A 95 -11.16 -4.65 -20.20
C VAL A 95 -11.71 -3.86 -19.03
N GLU A 96 -12.71 -3.03 -19.30
CA GLU A 96 -13.45 -2.37 -18.24
C GLU A 96 -14.23 -3.39 -17.39
N PRO A 97 -14.38 -3.16 -16.07
CA PRO A 97 -15.24 -3.99 -15.23
C PRO A 97 -16.70 -3.84 -15.67
N ALA A 98 -17.53 -4.81 -15.31
CA ALA A 98 -18.96 -4.76 -15.60
C ALA A 98 -19.60 -3.49 -15.00
N LYS A 99 -20.39 -2.78 -15.80
CA LYS A 99 -21.13 -1.60 -15.33
C LYS A 99 -22.10 -2.03 -14.23
N ARG A 100 -22.10 -1.31 -13.10
CA ARG A 100 -23.06 -1.54 -12.00
C ARG A 100 -24.48 -1.33 -12.52
N LYS A 101 -25.40 -2.25 -12.20
CA LYS A 101 -26.83 -2.07 -12.48
C LYS A 101 -27.37 -0.86 -11.73
N ALA A 102 -28.34 -0.16 -12.32
CA ALA A 102 -28.99 0.97 -11.65
C ALA A 102 -29.60 0.52 -10.30
N GLY A 103 -29.38 1.31 -9.26
CA GLY A 103 -30.00 1.10 -7.95
C GLY A 103 -31.45 1.59 -7.91
N VAL A 104 -32.15 1.26 -6.83
CA VAL A 104 -33.54 1.69 -6.58
C VAL A 104 -33.56 2.60 -5.35
N LYS A 105 -34.30 3.72 -5.42
CA LYS A 105 -34.61 4.54 -4.24
C LYS A 105 -35.87 3.99 -3.57
N VAL A 106 -35.84 3.83 -2.25
CA VAL A 106 -36.97 3.35 -1.45
C VAL A 106 -37.62 4.51 -0.71
N ALA A 107 -38.92 4.39 -0.42
CA ALA A 107 -39.70 5.46 0.21
C ALA A 107 -39.47 5.56 1.72
N ASP A 108 -39.18 4.44 2.39
CA ASP A 108 -39.04 4.37 3.84
C ASP A 108 -38.10 3.23 4.28
N VAL A 109 -37.89 3.15 5.60
CA VAL A 109 -37.01 2.16 6.25
C VAL A 109 -37.58 0.73 6.13
N ALA A 110 -38.90 0.55 6.16
CA ALA A 110 -39.50 -0.77 6.09
C ALA A 110 -39.27 -1.41 4.71
N ALA A 111 -39.46 -0.61 3.64
CA ALA A 111 -39.16 -1.00 2.27
C ALA A 111 -37.66 -1.27 2.04
N LEU A 112 -36.77 -0.56 2.75
CA LEU A 112 -35.34 -0.85 2.73
C LEU A 112 -35.05 -2.23 3.34
N VAL A 113 -35.55 -2.50 4.54
CA VAL A 113 -35.30 -3.76 5.25
C VAL A 113 -35.87 -4.95 4.47
N ASP A 114 -37.07 -4.82 3.92
CA ASP A 114 -37.68 -5.87 3.10
C ASP A 114 -36.82 -6.21 1.87
N LYS A 115 -36.39 -5.20 1.11
CA LYS A 115 -35.50 -5.39 -0.05
C LYS A 115 -34.14 -5.96 0.33
N LEU A 116 -33.58 -5.58 1.48
CA LEU A 116 -32.30 -6.12 1.94
C LEU A 116 -32.39 -7.59 2.33
N LYS A 117 -33.51 -8.04 2.94
CA LYS A 117 -33.76 -9.44 3.30
C LYS A 117 -34.08 -10.31 2.08
N THR A 118 -34.95 -9.83 1.20
CA THR A 118 -35.54 -10.65 0.12
C THR A 118 -34.72 -10.62 -1.17
N GLU A 119 -34.36 -9.42 -1.65
CA GLU A 119 -33.66 -9.22 -2.92
C GLU A 119 -32.14 -9.30 -2.76
N ALA A 120 -31.57 -8.58 -1.80
CA ALA A 120 -30.12 -8.49 -1.63
C ALA A 120 -29.52 -9.61 -0.77
N ARG A 121 -30.30 -10.18 0.17
CA ARG A 121 -29.92 -11.27 1.10
C ARG A 121 -28.63 -10.97 1.88
N VAL A 122 -28.51 -9.74 2.36
CA VAL A 122 -27.33 -9.27 3.11
C VAL A 122 -27.57 -9.09 4.61
N ILE A 123 -28.83 -9.21 5.05
CA ILE A 123 -29.28 -9.20 6.44
C ILE A 123 -30.44 -10.19 6.63
#